data_AF-A0A9Y3W107-F1
#
_entry.id   AF-A0A9Y3W107-F1
#
_cell.length_a   1.000
_cell.length_b   1.000
_cell.length_c   1.000
_cell.angle_alpha   90.00
_cell.angle_beta   90.00
_cell.angle_gamma   90.00
#
_symmetry.space_group_name_H-M   'P 1'
#
loop_
_entity.id
_entity.type
_entity.pdbx_description
1 polymer ?
#
loop_
_entity_poly.entity_id
_entity_poly.type
_entity_poly.pdbx_seq_one_letter_code
_entity_poly.pdbx_strand_id
1 'polypeptide(L)'
;MSRGLITAGYQKIDKNLNAGTSGDNIYLWYYRGNSEYDVPIVNLHVSIDARVEALMFALGWERLACDLNRKARGKWIYLWVKRERPTYICDIAANADYDRDADYFRNGYIRVDEDTNRGAGGSFVFIWYRQTNNSQRAITDLQLSTNDREKMLFPYMGFTRVTTDLSKGAGGSSVYLWYRKDSGRPIRAVSVIVNTAAVEVYSIPWVFIRQKNLNSGNNGNTLYLAFSSF
;
A
#
# COMPACT_ATOMS: atom_id res chain seq x y z
N MET A 1 3.49 5.72 13.26
CA MET A 1 4.62 5.63 12.31
C MET A 1 5.98 6.01 12.90
N SER A 2 6.30 7.29 13.20
CA SER A 2 7.68 7.71 13.54
C SER A 2 8.29 6.92 14.71
N ARG A 3 7.52 6.69 15.77
CA ARG A 3 7.91 5.81 16.90
C ARG A 3 8.29 4.40 16.42
N GLY A 4 7.48 3.80 15.54
CA GLY A 4 7.72 2.48 14.98
C GLY A 4 9.00 2.42 14.14
N LEU A 5 9.21 3.41 13.26
CA LEU A 5 10.43 3.55 12.46
C LEU A 5 11.68 3.65 13.33
N ILE A 6 11.68 4.56 14.32
CA ILE A 6 12.80 4.74 15.27
C ILE A 6 13.08 3.43 16.01
N THR A 7 12.03 2.80 16.54
CA THR A 7 12.12 1.55 17.31
C THR A 7 12.64 0.38 16.45
N ALA A 8 12.39 0.41 15.14
CA ALA A 8 12.90 -0.56 14.17
C ALA A 8 14.30 -0.21 13.63
N GLY A 9 14.92 0.89 14.06
CA GLY A 9 16.27 1.27 13.65
C GLY A 9 16.36 2.04 12.34
N TYR A 10 15.24 2.59 11.84
CA TYR A 10 15.27 3.48 10.68
C TYR A 10 15.90 4.83 11.05
N GLN A 11 16.65 5.39 10.12
CA GLN A 11 17.30 6.68 10.24
C GLN A 11 16.47 7.75 9.52
N LYS A 12 16.07 8.79 10.25
CA LYS A 12 15.38 9.96 9.71
C LYS A 12 16.39 10.89 9.04
N ILE A 13 16.10 11.33 7.82
CA ILE A 13 16.75 12.52 7.26
C ILE A 13 15.96 13.72 7.81
N ASP A 14 16.58 14.50 8.71
CA ASP A 14 15.91 15.61 9.39
C ASP A 14 15.83 16.88 8.52
N LYS A 15 15.17 16.71 7.37
CA LYS A 15 14.86 17.76 6.40
C LYS A 15 13.42 17.55 5.94
N ASN A 16 12.56 18.52 6.25
CA ASN A 16 11.17 18.48 5.81
C ASN A 16 11.10 18.73 4.28
N LEU A 17 10.64 17.73 3.52
CA LEU A 17 10.57 17.79 2.06
C LEU A 17 9.58 18.82 1.53
N ASN A 18 8.56 19.17 2.31
CA ASN A 18 7.54 20.15 1.92
C ASN A 18 7.60 21.42 2.78
N ALA A 19 8.78 21.78 3.30
CA ALA A 19 8.98 23.00 4.08
C ALA A 19 8.47 24.24 3.33
N GLY A 20 7.72 25.10 4.02
CA GLY A 20 7.11 26.30 3.43
C GLY A 20 5.73 26.08 2.79
N THR A 21 5.22 24.84 2.79
CA THR A 21 3.84 24.54 2.37
C THR A 21 2.92 24.37 3.57
N SER A 22 1.61 24.58 3.37
CA SER A 22 0.60 24.22 4.37
C SER A 22 0.31 22.72 4.25
N GLY A 23 0.75 21.86 5.16
CA GLY A 23 0.50 20.42 5.02
C GLY A 23 1.10 19.59 6.14
N ASP A 24 0.96 18.27 6.02
CA ASP A 24 1.65 17.35 6.94
C ASP A 24 3.15 17.39 6.66
N ASN A 25 4.00 17.45 7.69
CA ASN A 25 5.45 17.44 7.49
C ASN A 25 5.92 16.10 6.91
N ILE A 26 6.66 16.14 5.80
CA ILE A 26 7.12 14.95 5.10
C ILE A 26 8.62 14.78 5.29
N TYR A 27 9.04 13.60 5.77
CA TYR A 27 10.44 13.26 5.97
C TYR A 27 10.80 11.96 5.27
N LEU A 28 12.02 11.89 4.77
CA LEU A 28 12.59 10.62 4.30
C LEU A 28 13.16 9.84 5.48
N TRP A 29 12.92 8.53 5.45
CA TRP A 29 13.49 7.57 6.37
C TRP A 29 14.16 6.47 5.57
N TYR A 30 15.31 6.01 6.02
CA TYR A 30 16.01 4.90 5.38
C TYR A 30 16.44 3.87 6.41
N TYR A 31 16.62 2.65 5.93
CA TYR A 31 17.10 1.52 6.71
C TYR A 31 18.13 0.77 5.88
N ARG A 32 19.15 0.23 6.55
CA ARG A 32 20.15 -0.64 5.94
C ARG A 32 20.01 -2.01 6.57
N GLY A 33 19.25 -2.87 5.91
CA GLY A 33 19.04 -4.25 6.30
C GLY A 33 19.86 -5.23 5.47
N ASN A 34 19.84 -6.49 5.86
CA ASN A 34 20.53 -7.60 5.19
C ASN A 34 19.71 -8.90 5.21
N SER A 35 18.41 -8.83 5.53
CA SER A 35 17.52 -9.99 5.48
C SER A 35 17.22 -10.39 4.03
N GLU A 36 16.63 -11.57 3.84
CA GLU A 36 16.16 -12.02 2.52
C GLU A 36 15.08 -11.12 1.90
N TYR A 37 14.46 -10.25 2.71
CA TYR A 37 13.42 -9.30 2.30
C TYR A 37 14.00 -7.91 1.96
N ASP A 38 15.27 -7.66 2.30
CA ASP A 38 15.93 -6.37 2.11
C ASP A 38 16.60 -6.30 0.73
N VAL A 39 15.80 -6.05 -0.32
CA VAL A 39 16.34 -5.79 -1.66
C VAL A 39 16.75 -4.31 -1.79
N PRO A 40 18.00 -4.00 -2.17
CA PRO A 40 18.48 -2.62 -2.25
C PRO A 40 17.65 -1.76 -3.20
N ILE A 41 17.44 -0.49 -2.82
CA ILE A 41 16.90 0.54 -3.70
C ILE A 41 18.06 1.13 -4.51
N VAL A 42 17.95 1.11 -5.83
CA VAL A 42 18.98 1.60 -6.75
C VAL A 42 18.56 2.86 -7.50
N ASN A 43 17.28 3.23 -7.43
CA ASN A 43 16.79 4.45 -8.06
C ASN A 43 15.53 4.99 -7.37
N LEU A 44 15.35 6.30 -7.45
CA LEU A 44 14.18 7.04 -6.96
C LEU A 44 13.57 7.84 -8.10
N HIS A 45 12.24 7.95 -8.12
CA HIS A 45 11.53 8.79 -9.08
C HIS A 45 10.36 9.50 -8.40
N VAL A 46 9.99 10.68 -8.91
CA VAL A 46 8.84 11.46 -8.41
C VAL A 46 7.87 11.68 -9.57
N SER A 47 6.63 11.25 -9.39
CA SER A 47 5.53 11.54 -10.32
C SER A 47 4.72 12.73 -9.83
N ILE A 48 4.18 13.50 -10.78
CA ILE A 48 3.26 14.63 -10.51
C ILE A 48 1.94 14.51 -11.29
N ASP A 49 1.72 13.37 -11.95
CA ASP A 49 0.50 13.06 -12.69
C ASP A 49 0.28 11.55 -12.80
N ALA A 50 -0.99 11.17 -12.98
CA ALA A 50 -1.43 9.78 -12.98
C ALA A 50 -0.90 8.94 -14.15
N ARG A 51 -0.53 9.54 -15.29
CA ARG A 51 -0.03 8.77 -16.46
C ARG A 51 1.34 8.21 -16.14
N VAL A 52 2.20 9.03 -15.53
CA VAL A 52 3.51 8.58 -15.04
C VAL A 52 3.33 7.52 -13.96
N GLU A 53 2.40 7.69 -13.02
CA GLU A 53 2.13 6.72 -11.96
C GLU A 53 1.76 5.32 -12.52
N ALA A 54 0.88 5.27 -13.51
CA ALA A 54 0.49 4.02 -14.17
C ALA A 54 1.71 3.33 -14.83
N LEU A 55 2.53 4.09 -15.56
CA LEU A 55 3.76 3.57 -16.17
C LEU A 55 4.75 3.04 -15.13
N MET A 56 4.89 3.71 -13.99
CA MET A 56 5.76 3.25 -12.90
C MET A 56 5.32 1.87 -12.40
N PHE A 57 4.02 1.66 -12.17
CA PHE A 57 3.48 0.33 -11.80
C PHE A 57 3.78 -0.75 -12.85
N ALA A 58 3.56 -0.45 -14.14
CA ALA A 58 3.80 -1.41 -15.22
C ALA A 58 5.28 -1.74 -15.43
N LEU A 59 6.18 -0.83 -15.03
CA LEU A 59 7.63 -1.03 -15.08
C LEU A 59 8.21 -1.64 -13.79
N GLY A 60 7.34 -2.01 -12.84
CA GLY A 60 7.73 -2.69 -11.60
C GLY A 60 8.38 -1.76 -10.57
N TRP A 61 8.10 -0.46 -10.63
CA TRP A 61 8.45 0.48 -9.57
C TRP A 61 7.44 0.41 -8.43
N GLU A 62 7.91 0.67 -7.22
CA GLU A 62 7.13 0.59 -6.00
C GLU A 62 6.84 1.99 -5.46
N ARG A 63 5.57 2.27 -5.12
CA ARG A 63 5.19 3.52 -4.45
C ARG A 63 5.36 3.37 -2.94
N LEU A 64 6.21 4.18 -2.31
CA LEU A 64 6.54 4.05 -0.87
C LEU A 64 5.91 5.11 0.04
N ALA A 65 5.26 6.13 -0.52
CA ALA A 65 4.72 7.23 0.27
C ALA A 65 3.26 7.49 -0.07
N CYS A 66 2.61 8.20 0.85
CA CYS A 66 1.43 8.97 0.56
C CYS A 66 1.69 10.03 -0.52
N ASP A 67 0.62 10.74 -0.88
CA ASP A 67 0.74 12.01 -1.59
C ASP A 67 1.66 12.97 -0.80
N LEU A 68 2.84 13.29 -1.35
CA LEU A 68 3.82 14.20 -0.76
C LEU A 68 3.29 15.63 -0.65
N ASN A 69 2.18 15.93 -1.34
CA ASN A 69 1.48 17.20 -1.32
C ASN A 69 0.18 17.14 -0.50
N ARG A 70 0.02 16.11 0.35
CA ARG A 70 -1.17 15.90 1.17
C ARG A 70 -1.46 17.14 2.02
N LYS A 71 -2.69 17.66 1.89
CA LYS A 71 -3.22 18.90 2.51
C LYS A 71 -2.58 20.21 2.04
N ALA A 72 -1.59 20.16 1.15
CA ALA A 72 -0.96 21.35 0.55
C ALA A 72 -1.63 21.86 -0.74
N ARG A 73 -2.67 21.15 -1.22
CA ARG A 73 -3.44 21.44 -2.45
C ARG A 73 -2.56 21.37 -3.70
N GLY A 74 -3.18 21.22 -4.87
CA GLY A 74 -2.47 21.15 -6.15
C GLY A 74 -2.31 19.71 -6.66
N LYS A 75 -1.20 19.43 -7.36
CA LYS A 75 -0.96 18.11 -7.96
C LYS A 75 -0.72 17.05 -6.90
N TRP A 76 -1.12 15.81 -7.21
CA TRP A 76 -0.75 14.63 -6.44
C TRP A 76 0.72 14.31 -6.76
N ILE A 77 1.54 14.16 -5.73
CA ILE A 77 2.98 13.92 -5.88
C ILE A 77 3.33 12.63 -5.18
N TYR A 78 3.98 11.68 -5.86
CA TYR A 78 4.35 10.40 -5.26
C TYR A 78 5.82 10.05 -5.46
N LEU A 79 6.43 9.47 -4.43
CA LEU A 79 7.77 8.88 -4.49
C LEU A 79 7.69 7.41 -4.90
N TRP A 80 8.52 7.06 -5.87
CA TRP A 80 8.69 5.72 -6.41
C TRP A 80 10.11 5.24 -6.21
N VAL A 81 10.27 3.93 -5.99
CA VAL A 81 11.57 3.29 -5.86
C VAL A 81 11.73 2.15 -6.84
N LYS A 82 12.95 1.96 -7.33
CA LYS A 82 13.35 0.80 -8.11
C LYS A 82 14.30 -0.06 -7.29
N ARG A 83 13.98 -1.34 -7.19
CA ARG A 83 14.82 -2.35 -6.55
C ARG A 83 15.94 -2.79 -7.49
N GLU A 84 17.07 -3.20 -6.92
CA GLU A 84 18.20 -3.77 -7.67
C GLU A 84 17.77 -4.99 -8.51
N ARG A 85 16.84 -5.78 -7.97
CA ARG A 85 16.33 -7.03 -8.57
C ARG A 85 14.81 -7.06 -8.49
N PRO A 86 14.15 -7.82 -9.39
CA PRO A 86 12.72 -8.09 -9.30
C PRO A 86 12.29 -8.54 -7.90
N THR A 87 11.26 -7.89 -7.37
CA THR A 87 10.58 -8.23 -6.13
C THR A 87 9.15 -8.67 -6.40
N TYR A 88 8.66 -9.55 -5.55
CA TYR A 88 7.29 -10.05 -5.55
C TYR A 88 6.70 -9.92 -4.16
N ILE A 89 5.44 -9.53 -4.06
CA ILE A 89 4.72 -9.47 -2.79
C ILE A 89 4.51 -10.91 -2.31
N CYS A 90 5.17 -11.32 -1.23
CA CYS A 90 5.03 -12.67 -0.67
C CYS A 90 4.17 -12.72 0.59
N ASP A 91 3.82 -11.57 1.15
CA ASP A 91 2.95 -11.51 2.32
C ASP A 91 2.18 -10.20 2.36
N ILE A 92 1.00 -10.23 2.97
CA ILE A 92 0.15 -9.04 3.13
C ILE A 92 -0.55 -9.07 4.49
N ALA A 93 -0.57 -7.93 5.16
CA ALA A 93 -1.16 -7.75 6.47
C ALA A 93 -1.86 -6.38 6.56
N ALA A 94 -2.56 -6.16 7.65
CA ALA A 94 -3.07 -4.84 8.03
C ALA A 94 -3.08 -4.71 9.55
N ASN A 95 -3.04 -3.48 10.04
CA ASN A 95 -3.25 -3.15 11.44
C ASN A 95 -4.06 -1.86 11.56
N ALA A 96 -4.79 -1.73 12.68
CA ALA A 96 -5.69 -0.62 12.98
C ALA A 96 -5.18 0.25 14.15
N ASP A 97 -3.89 0.15 14.43
CA ASP A 97 -3.15 0.81 15.49
C ASP A 97 -1.68 0.93 15.07
N TYR A 98 -0.85 1.51 15.93
CA TYR A 98 0.58 1.68 15.68
C TYR A 98 1.46 0.71 16.48
N ASP A 99 0.86 -0.19 17.26
CA ASP A 99 1.58 -0.99 18.25
C ASP A 99 2.48 -2.03 17.59
N ARG A 100 2.09 -2.50 16.40
CA ARG A 100 2.85 -3.46 15.59
C ARG A 100 3.75 -2.83 14.53
N ASP A 101 3.78 -1.49 14.39
CA ASP A 101 4.58 -0.82 13.37
C ASP A 101 6.06 -1.25 13.44
N ALA A 102 6.64 -1.24 14.64
CA ALA A 102 8.04 -1.59 14.84
C ALA A 102 8.34 -3.04 14.45
N ASP A 103 7.45 -3.97 14.80
CA ASP A 103 7.62 -5.38 14.50
C ASP A 103 7.47 -5.64 13.01
N TYR A 104 6.51 -5.01 12.34
CA TYR A 104 6.39 -5.10 10.89
C TYR A 104 7.64 -4.58 10.18
N PHE A 105 8.13 -3.39 10.56
CA PHE A 105 9.35 -2.83 9.98
C PHE A 105 10.58 -3.74 10.20
N ARG A 106 10.77 -4.29 11.40
CA ARG A 106 11.88 -5.24 11.68
C ARG A 106 11.80 -6.53 10.89
N ASN A 107 10.58 -6.97 10.56
CA ASN A 107 10.34 -8.19 9.80
C ASN A 107 10.28 -7.98 8.28
N GLY A 108 10.74 -6.82 7.79
CA GLY A 108 10.84 -6.52 6.37
C GLY A 108 9.51 -6.15 5.70
N TYR A 109 8.47 -5.82 6.46
CA TYR A 109 7.24 -5.30 5.88
C TYR A 109 7.39 -3.82 5.54
N ILE A 110 6.77 -3.46 4.43
CA ILE A 110 6.63 -2.12 3.91
C ILE A 110 5.17 -1.71 4.08
N ARG A 111 4.95 -0.52 4.65
CA ARG A 111 3.62 0.05 4.80
C ARG A 111 3.17 0.72 3.52
N VAL A 112 1.95 0.45 3.06
CA VAL A 112 1.26 1.35 2.14
C VAL A 112 0.81 2.55 2.95
N ASP A 113 1.46 3.69 2.76
CA ASP A 113 1.29 4.89 3.60
C ASP A 113 0.00 5.68 3.33
N GLU A 114 -1.12 4.97 3.17
CA GLU A 114 -2.43 5.56 2.95
C GLU A 114 -3.42 4.94 3.94
N ASP A 115 -4.02 5.80 4.76
CA ASP A 115 -5.03 5.40 5.75
C ASP A 115 -6.29 4.93 5.02
N THR A 116 -6.66 3.66 5.19
CA THR A 116 -7.84 3.10 4.53
C THR A 116 -9.13 3.70 5.05
N ASN A 117 -9.10 4.43 6.17
CA ASN A 117 -10.23 5.20 6.72
C ASN A 117 -10.15 6.70 6.45
N ARG A 118 -9.30 7.14 5.51
CA ARG A 118 -9.10 8.57 5.23
C ARG A 118 -10.43 9.31 5.02
N GLY A 119 -10.65 10.33 5.86
CA GLY A 119 -11.85 11.18 5.81
C GLY A 119 -13.09 10.58 6.46
N ALA A 120 -13.08 9.30 6.85
CA ALA A 120 -14.22 8.64 7.50
C ALA A 120 -14.21 8.78 9.03
N GLY A 121 -13.04 9.07 9.61
CA GLY A 121 -12.82 8.92 11.05
C GLY A 121 -12.54 7.46 11.44
N GLY A 122 -12.53 7.16 12.74
CA GLY A 122 -12.25 5.81 13.23
C GLY A 122 -10.77 5.51 13.49
N SER A 123 -10.41 4.23 13.41
CA SER A 123 -9.01 3.81 13.56
C SER A 123 -8.19 4.20 12.33
N PHE A 124 -6.91 4.54 12.53
CA PHE A 124 -5.97 4.60 11.43
C PHE A 124 -5.63 3.18 11.00
N VAL A 125 -6.00 2.80 9.78
CA VAL A 125 -5.81 1.44 9.30
C VAL A 125 -4.89 1.47 8.08
N PHE A 126 -3.82 0.68 8.12
CA PHE A 126 -2.83 0.63 7.06
C PHE A 126 -2.65 -0.81 6.55
N ILE A 127 -2.46 -0.93 5.24
CA ILE A 127 -2.04 -2.18 4.59
C ILE A 127 -0.52 -2.27 4.64
N TRP A 128 -0.01 -3.46 4.90
CA TRP A 128 1.42 -3.78 4.91
C TRP A 128 1.69 -4.94 3.99
N TYR A 129 2.84 -4.92 3.33
CA TYR A 129 3.25 -6.01 2.46
C TYR A 129 4.71 -6.35 2.70
N ARG A 130 5.10 -7.59 2.43
CA ARG A 130 6.50 -8.02 2.46
C ARG A 130 6.89 -8.58 1.10
N GLN A 131 8.11 -8.32 0.69
CA GLN A 131 8.60 -8.68 -0.63
C GLN A 131 9.68 -9.75 -0.58
N THR A 132 9.79 -10.53 -1.64
CA THR A 132 10.84 -11.53 -1.84
C THR A 132 11.32 -11.49 -3.29
N ASN A 133 12.51 -12.04 -3.56
CA ASN A 133 12.99 -12.32 -4.92
C ASN A 133 12.58 -13.72 -5.42
N ASN A 134 11.95 -14.54 -4.58
CA ASN A 134 11.46 -15.87 -4.95
C ASN A 134 9.99 -15.83 -5.40
N SER A 135 9.76 -15.89 -6.71
CA SER A 135 8.41 -15.85 -7.30
C SER A 135 7.49 -16.98 -6.82
N GLN A 136 8.02 -18.13 -6.39
CA GLN A 136 7.21 -19.25 -5.89
C GLN A 136 6.54 -18.96 -4.54
N ARG A 137 7.00 -17.94 -3.82
CA ARG A 137 6.40 -17.49 -2.55
C ARG A 137 5.37 -16.37 -2.73
N ALA A 138 5.18 -15.90 -3.96
CA ALA A 138 4.41 -14.71 -4.26
C ALA A 138 2.89 -14.91 -4.06
N ILE A 139 2.24 -13.83 -3.63
CA ILE A 139 0.82 -13.61 -3.79
C ILE A 139 0.54 -13.35 -5.27
N THR A 140 -0.55 -13.91 -5.75
CA THR A 140 -0.93 -13.94 -7.17
C THR A 140 -2.26 -13.25 -7.42
N ASP A 141 -3.10 -13.11 -6.39
CA ASP A 141 -4.34 -12.34 -6.46
C ASP A 141 -4.67 -11.66 -5.12
N LEU A 142 -5.33 -10.50 -5.22
CA LEU A 142 -5.88 -9.74 -4.10
C LEU A 142 -7.36 -9.44 -4.36
N GLN A 143 -8.20 -9.62 -3.34
CA GLN A 143 -9.64 -9.33 -3.39
C GLN A 143 -10.08 -8.55 -2.16
N LEU A 144 -11.24 -7.88 -2.28
CA LEU A 144 -11.89 -7.16 -1.19
C LEU A 144 -13.30 -7.71 -1.00
N SER A 145 -13.67 -7.98 0.26
CA SER A 145 -15.06 -8.29 0.62
C SER A 145 -15.68 -7.08 1.30
N THR A 146 -16.82 -6.60 0.81
CA THR A 146 -17.59 -5.51 1.44
C THR A 146 -18.98 -5.96 1.92
N ASN A 147 -19.35 -7.22 1.66
CA ASN A 147 -20.61 -7.83 2.07
C ASN A 147 -20.40 -9.29 2.50
N ASP A 148 -21.42 -9.89 3.13
CA ASP A 148 -21.31 -11.23 3.72
C ASP A 148 -21.22 -12.34 2.67
N ARG A 149 -21.85 -12.17 1.51
CA ARG A 149 -21.76 -13.12 0.40
C ARG A 149 -20.31 -13.31 -0.03
N GLU A 150 -19.55 -12.23 -0.15
CA GLU A 150 -18.13 -12.28 -0.53
C GLU A 150 -17.26 -12.89 0.58
N LYS A 151 -17.52 -12.55 1.84
CA LYS A 151 -16.84 -13.15 3.00
C LYS A 151 -17.04 -14.66 3.06
N MET A 152 -18.20 -15.14 2.65
CA MET A 152 -18.51 -16.57 2.55
C MET A 152 -17.87 -17.22 1.31
N LEU A 153 -17.89 -16.55 0.15
CA LEU A 153 -17.47 -17.14 -1.12
C LEU A 153 -15.94 -17.26 -1.26
N PHE A 154 -15.18 -16.25 -0.86
CA PHE A 154 -13.73 -16.19 -1.09
C PHE A 154 -12.92 -17.36 -0.49
N PRO A 155 -13.23 -17.87 0.73
CA PRO A 155 -12.61 -19.10 1.23
C PRO A 155 -12.77 -20.29 0.28
N TYR A 156 -13.96 -20.50 -0.30
CA TYR A 156 -14.20 -21.58 -1.26
C TYR A 156 -13.44 -21.40 -2.58
N MET A 157 -13.04 -20.16 -2.90
CA MET A 157 -12.20 -19.83 -4.05
C MET A 157 -10.69 -19.86 -3.73
N GLY A 158 -10.31 -20.38 -2.55
CA GLY A 158 -8.92 -20.54 -2.13
C GLY A 158 -8.25 -19.27 -1.60
N PHE A 159 -9.02 -18.21 -1.29
CA PHE A 159 -8.46 -17.00 -0.71
C PHE A 159 -8.30 -17.11 0.81
N THR A 160 -7.22 -16.52 1.31
CA THR A 160 -6.98 -16.31 2.74
C THR A 160 -7.28 -14.87 3.12
N ARG A 161 -7.99 -14.68 4.24
CA ARG A 161 -8.38 -13.35 4.74
C ARG A 161 -7.27 -12.72 5.56
N VAL A 162 -6.99 -11.44 5.34
CA VAL A 162 -6.26 -10.59 6.29
C VAL A 162 -7.18 -10.29 7.48
N THR A 163 -6.72 -10.54 8.69
CA THR A 163 -7.58 -10.56 9.90
C THR A 163 -8.15 -9.20 10.29
N THR A 164 -7.53 -8.11 9.88
CA THR A 164 -7.92 -6.75 10.26
C THR A 164 -9.00 -6.21 9.33
N ASP A 165 -10.06 -5.65 9.92
CA ASP A 165 -11.08 -4.87 9.20
C ASP A 165 -10.48 -3.55 8.73
N LEU A 166 -10.42 -3.35 7.41
CA LEU A 166 -9.89 -2.16 6.77
C LEU A 166 -10.73 -0.90 7.05
N SER A 167 -11.98 -1.08 7.48
CA SER A 167 -12.92 -0.02 7.82
C SER A 167 -13.07 0.18 9.33
N LYS A 168 -12.18 -0.39 10.15
CA LYS A 168 -12.37 -0.46 11.61
C LYS A 168 -12.62 0.91 12.24
N GLY A 169 -13.76 1.03 12.93
CA GLY A 169 -14.14 2.23 13.66
C GLY A 169 -14.62 3.41 12.79
N ALA A 170 -14.63 3.28 11.46
CA ALA A 170 -15.11 4.32 10.56
C ALA A 170 -16.64 4.31 10.34
N GLY A 171 -17.33 3.33 10.90
CA GLY A 171 -18.72 3.02 10.57
C GLY A 171 -18.87 2.45 9.16
N GLY A 172 -20.07 2.00 8.83
CA GLY A 172 -20.34 1.33 7.56
C GLY A 172 -20.14 -0.18 7.60
N SER A 173 -19.83 -0.78 6.45
CA SER A 173 -19.67 -2.23 6.29
C SER A 173 -18.23 -2.66 6.53
N SER A 174 -18.01 -3.71 7.33
CA SER A 174 -16.66 -4.28 7.50
C SER A 174 -16.06 -4.71 6.16
N VAL A 175 -14.88 -4.17 5.86
CA VAL A 175 -14.12 -4.44 4.64
C VAL A 175 -12.92 -5.31 4.98
N TYR A 176 -12.74 -6.42 4.28
CA TYR A 176 -11.58 -7.30 4.47
C TYR A 176 -10.80 -7.46 3.17
N LEU A 177 -9.47 -7.47 3.31
CA LEU A 177 -8.53 -7.84 2.27
C LEU A 177 -8.32 -9.36 2.25
N TRP A 178 -8.22 -9.91 1.05
CA TRP A 178 -8.04 -11.32 0.80
C TRP A 178 -6.90 -11.52 -0.17
N TYR A 179 -6.12 -12.57 0.00
CA TYR A 179 -5.01 -12.90 -0.88
C TYR A 179 -5.00 -14.39 -1.24
N ARG A 180 -4.38 -14.71 -2.37
CA ARG A 180 -4.17 -16.10 -2.81
C ARG A 180 -2.75 -16.30 -3.31
N LYS A 181 -2.23 -17.52 -3.15
CA LYS A 181 -0.93 -17.97 -3.65
C LYS A 181 -1.16 -19.24 -4.47
N ASP A 182 -1.22 -19.10 -5.79
CA ASP A 182 -1.45 -20.21 -6.73
C ASP A 182 -0.48 -20.11 -7.93
N SER A 183 -0.80 -20.75 -9.06
CA SER A 183 -0.01 -20.71 -10.30
C SER A 183 -0.20 -19.43 -11.14
N GLY A 184 -0.91 -18.43 -10.62
CA GLY A 184 -1.12 -17.13 -11.26
C GLY A 184 0.14 -16.28 -11.36
N ARG A 185 0.01 -15.11 -11.98
CA ARG A 185 1.13 -14.17 -12.13
C ARG A 185 1.47 -13.51 -10.79
N PRO A 186 2.75 -13.54 -10.35
CA PRO A 186 3.18 -12.89 -9.13
C PRO A 186 2.83 -11.39 -9.09
N ILE A 187 2.25 -10.94 -7.98
CA ILE A 187 2.06 -9.51 -7.72
C ILE A 187 3.40 -8.88 -7.36
N ARG A 188 3.68 -7.71 -7.94
CA ARG A 188 4.98 -7.02 -7.79
C ARG A 188 4.88 -5.76 -6.96
N ALA A 189 3.80 -5.00 -7.12
CA ALA A 189 3.54 -3.79 -6.35
C ALA A 189 2.08 -3.75 -5.90
N VAL A 190 1.84 -3.12 -4.74
CA VAL A 190 0.51 -2.87 -4.17
C VAL A 190 0.44 -1.44 -3.64
N SER A 191 -0.71 -0.79 -3.80
CA SER A 191 -0.95 0.53 -3.22
C SER A 191 -2.44 0.85 -3.11
N VAL A 192 -2.75 2.01 -2.53
CA VAL A 192 -4.13 2.51 -2.36
C VAL A 192 -4.32 3.81 -3.14
N ILE A 193 -5.27 3.83 -4.07
CA ILE A 193 -5.59 5.01 -4.88
C ILE A 193 -6.73 5.78 -4.20
N VAL A 194 -6.44 7.02 -3.80
CA VAL A 194 -7.44 7.99 -3.30
C VAL A 194 -7.91 8.94 -4.39
N ASN A 195 -7.05 9.21 -5.39
CA ASN A 195 -7.40 10.01 -6.55
C ASN A 195 -8.29 9.19 -7.50
N THR A 196 -9.58 9.12 -7.22
CA THR A 196 -10.53 8.31 -8.01
C THR A 196 -10.66 8.78 -9.45
N ALA A 197 -10.43 10.07 -9.73
CA ALA A 197 -10.38 10.61 -11.09
C ALA A 197 -9.23 10.03 -11.94
N ALA A 198 -8.20 9.45 -11.31
CA ALA A 198 -7.09 8.82 -12.01
C ALA A 198 -7.34 7.35 -12.37
N VAL A 199 -8.40 6.71 -11.86
CA VAL A 199 -8.61 5.25 -11.98
C VAL A 199 -8.57 4.77 -13.43
N GLU A 200 -9.17 5.51 -14.37
CA GLU A 200 -9.14 5.15 -15.79
C GLU A 200 -7.72 5.20 -16.38
N VAL A 201 -6.89 6.13 -15.92
CA VAL A 201 -5.49 6.27 -16.39
C VAL A 201 -4.63 5.07 -15.96
N TYR A 202 -4.96 4.47 -14.81
CA TYR A 202 -4.31 3.26 -14.32
C TYR A 202 -4.78 1.98 -15.03
N SER A 203 -5.80 2.07 -15.91
CA SER A 203 -6.33 0.93 -16.67
C SER A 203 -5.42 0.57 -17.86
N ILE A 204 -4.20 0.17 -17.55
CA ILE A 204 -3.21 -0.37 -18.50
C ILE A 204 -3.00 -1.86 -18.24
N PRO A 205 -2.45 -2.62 -19.22
CA PRO A 205 -2.12 -4.02 -19.00
C PRO A 205 -1.30 -4.20 -17.73
N TRP A 206 -1.57 -5.30 -17.02
CA TRP A 206 -0.85 -5.72 -15.80
C TRP A 206 -1.11 -4.89 -14.54
N VAL A 207 -1.89 -3.81 -14.60
CA VAL A 207 -2.33 -3.04 -13.44
C VAL A 207 -3.80 -3.35 -13.17
N PHE A 208 -4.10 -3.74 -11.94
CA PHE A 208 -5.42 -4.14 -11.50
C PHE A 208 -5.91 -3.20 -10.41
N ILE A 209 -7.13 -2.70 -10.56
CA ILE A 209 -7.79 -1.86 -9.56
C ILE A 209 -9.03 -2.60 -9.07
N ARG A 210 -9.11 -2.84 -7.76
CA ARG A 210 -10.34 -3.35 -7.14
C ARG A 210 -11.23 -2.15 -6.85
N GLN A 211 -12.20 -1.90 -7.72
CA GLN A 211 -13.18 -0.81 -7.60
C GLN A 211 -14.22 -1.08 -6.50
N LYS A 212 -13.75 -1.39 -5.29
CA LYS A 212 -14.53 -1.50 -4.06
C LYS A 212 -13.93 -0.55 -3.04
N ASN A 213 -14.78 0.26 -2.41
CA ASN A 213 -14.30 1.24 -1.45
C ASN A 213 -13.72 0.56 -0.20
N LEU A 214 -12.48 0.89 0.17
CA LEU A 214 -11.79 0.30 1.33
C LEU A 214 -12.43 0.65 2.68
N ASN A 215 -13.24 1.72 2.73
CA ASN A 215 -14.06 2.12 3.88
C ASN A 215 -15.55 2.18 3.50
N SER A 216 -16.05 1.19 2.76
CA SER A 216 -17.42 1.18 2.25
C SER A 216 -18.49 1.44 3.32
N GLY A 217 -19.49 2.27 2.99
CA GLY A 217 -20.66 2.51 3.84
C GLY A 217 -20.51 3.67 4.83
N ASN A 218 -19.52 4.55 4.66
CA ASN A 218 -19.40 5.82 5.38
C ASN A 218 -19.15 7.00 4.43
N ASN A 219 -18.98 8.19 5.01
CA ASN A 219 -18.79 9.46 4.27
C ASN A 219 -17.31 9.82 4.06
N GLY A 220 -16.39 8.86 4.22
CA GLY A 220 -14.98 9.07 3.98
C GLY A 220 -14.63 9.22 2.50
N ASN A 221 -13.34 9.42 2.24
CA ASN A 221 -12.84 9.40 0.87
C ASN A 221 -13.08 8.01 0.29
N THR A 222 -13.42 7.93 -1.00
CA THR A 222 -13.39 6.66 -1.73
C THR A 222 -11.94 6.27 -1.97
N LEU A 223 -11.56 5.06 -1.56
CA LEU A 223 -10.23 4.50 -1.79
C LEU A 223 -10.32 3.15 -2.49
N TYR A 224 -9.42 2.90 -3.43
CA TYR A 224 -9.33 1.63 -4.15
C TYR A 224 -7.98 0.96 -3.95
N LEU A 225 -7.99 -0.37 -3.84
CA LEU A 225 -6.76 -1.15 -3.89
C LEU A 225 -6.28 -1.26 -5.34
N ALA A 226 -5.00 -0.96 -5.57
CA ALA A 226 -4.34 -1.16 -6.85
C ALA A 226 -3.12 -2.07 -6.68
N PHE A 227 -2.87 -2.92 -7.68
CA PHE A 227 -1.67 -3.76 -7.69
C PHE A 227 -1.24 -4.08 -9.12
N SER A 228 0.05 -4.40 -9.32
CA SER A 228 0.57 -4.87 -10.60
C SER A 228 1.01 -6.33 -10.55
N SER A 229 0.80 -7.05 -11.65
CA SER A 229 1.13 -8.48 -11.77
C SER A 229 1.53 -8.82 -13.20
N PHE A 230 2.78 -9.24 -13.39
CA PHE A 230 3.38 -9.60 -14.68
C PHE A 230 4.69 -10.40 -14.56
#